data_AF-A0A9D4JPB8-F1
#
_entry.id   AF-A0A9D4JPB8-F1
#
_cell.length_a   1.000
_cell.length_b   1.000
_cell.length_c   1.000
_cell.angle_alpha   90.00
_cell.angle_beta   90.00
_cell.angle_gamma   90.00
#
_symmetry.space_group_name_H-M   'P 1'
#
loop_
_entity.id
_entity.type
_entity.pdbx_description
1 polymer ?
#
loop_
_entity_poly.entity_id
_entity_poly.type
_entity_poly.pdbx_seq_one_letter_code
_entity_poly.pdbx_strand_id
1 'polypeptide(L)'
;MSLGLPGLTPFGPCTLHVVHNSFRKGLNSYGENAEQMAVDVFQWFKTHISQKEDYGFTLGDVQCRWLTLIPALEQINNHWKALRKYFLTDLPQRSKTDLTYAQLKNNTR
;
A
#
# COMPACT_ATOMS: atom_id res chain seq x y z
N MET A 1 -5.75 -3.61 -45.86
CA MET A 1 -4.28 -3.59 -45.60
C MET A 1 -4.07 -3.86 -44.12
N SER A 2 -3.74 -5.11 -43.74
CA SER A 2 -3.34 -5.43 -42.37
C SER A 2 -1.84 -5.19 -42.24
N LEU A 3 -1.45 -4.19 -41.43
CA LEU A 3 -0.07 -4.00 -40.99
C LEU A 3 0.26 -5.08 -39.96
N GLY A 4 0.83 -6.21 -40.41
CA GLY A 4 1.23 -7.29 -39.50
C GLY A 4 2.26 -8.21 -40.14
N LEU A 5 3.30 -8.56 -39.38
CA LEU A 5 4.31 -9.55 -39.75
C LEU A 5 3.65 -10.93 -39.95
N PRO A 6 4.06 -11.73 -40.96
CA PRO A 6 3.49 -13.04 -41.22
C PRO A 6 3.61 -13.95 -39.98
N GLY A 7 2.50 -14.55 -39.55
CA GLY A 7 2.46 -15.43 -38.37
C GLY A 7 2.28 -14.73 -37.02
N LEU A 8 2.19 -13.40 -36.98
CA LEU A 8 1.86 -12.64 -35.78
C LEU A 8 0.47 -12.01 -35.89
N THR A 9 -0.30 -12.11 -34.82
CA THR A 9 -1.58 -11.41 -34.71
C THR A 9 -1.34 -9.91 -34.85
N PRO A 10 -2.05 -9.20 -35.74
CA PRO A 10 -1.88 -7.76 -35.90
C PRO A 10 -2.10 -7.04 -34.57
N PHE A 11 -1.23 -6.08 -34.26
CA PHE A 11 -1.27 -5.29 -33.03
C PHE A 11 -2.49 -4.37 -33.06
N GLY A 12 -3.62 -4.84 -32.53
CA GLY A 12 -4.79 -4.02 -32.27
C GLY A 12 -4.60 -3.22 -30.97
N PRO A 13 -5.15 -2.00 -30.84
CA PRO A 13 -5.16 -1.30 -29.57
C PRO A 13 -5.92 -2.14 -28.54
N CYS A 14 -5.22 -2.62 -27.52
CA CYS A 14 -5.85 -3.33 -26.41
C CYS A 14 -6.71 -2.34 -25.63
N THR A 15 -8.01 -2.62 -25.53
CA THR A 15 -8.96 -1.80 -24.76
C THR A 15 -8.53 -1.66 -23.30
N LEU A 16 -7.86 -2.67 -22.74
CA LEU A 16 -7.29 -2.62 -21.40
C LEU A 16 -6.19 -1.56 -21.26
N HIS A 17 -5.34 -1.37 -22.29
CA HIS A 17 -4.32 -0.32 -22.27
C HIS A 17 -4.94 1.09 -22.29
N VAL A 18 -6.04 1.27 -23.03
CA VAL A 18 -6.77 2.55 -23.06
C VAL A 18 -7.34 2.87 -21.68
N VAL A 19 -7.99 1.90 -21.03
CA VAL A 19 -8.56 2.07 -19.68
C VAL A 19 -7.46 2.30 -18.65
N HIS A 20 -6.40 1.49 -18.66
CA HIS A 20 -5.24 1.64 -17.78
C HIS A 20 -4.64 3.04 -17.86
N ASN A 21 -4.37 3.52 -19.07
CA ASN A 21 -3.75 4.83 -19.27
C ASN A 21 -4.67 5.98 -18.84
N SER A 22 -5.99 5.84 -19.08
CA SER A 22 -6.97 6.82 -18.64
C SER A 22 -7.06 6.87 -17.11
N PHE A 23 -7.10 5.72 -16.45
CA PHE A 23 -7.11 5.63 -14.99
C PHE A 23 -5.81 6.20 -14.39
N ARG A 24 -4.65 5.85 -14.95
CA ARG A 24 -3.34 6.39 -14.54
C ARG A 24 -3.29 7.91 -14.69
N LYS A 25 -3.80 8.49 -15.78
CA LYS A 25 -3.91 9.96 -15.93
C LYS A 25 -4.79 10.59 -14.85
N GLY A 26 -5.90 9.94 -14.49
CA GLY A 26 -6.77 10.37 -13.39
C GLY A 26 -6.04 10.34 -12.05
N LEU A 27 -5.33 9.26 -11.74
CA LEU A 27 -4.52 9.14 -10.52
C LEU A 27 -3.44 10.22 -10.45
N ASN A 28 -2.67 10.43 -11.52
CA ASN A 28 -1.65 11.47 -11.54
C ASN A 28 -2.21 12.88 -11.31
N SER A 29 -3.50 13.10 -11.60
CA SER A 29 -4.14 14.41 -11.42
C SER A 29 -4.77 14.57 -10.03
N TYR A 30 -5.33 13.50 -9.45
CA TYR A 30 -6.19 13.59 -8.25
C TYR A 30 -5.88 12.60 -7.14
N GLY A 31 -5.20 11.49 -7.45
CA GLY A 31 -5.13 10.30 -6.58
C GLY A 31 -3.73 9.79 -6.28
N GLU A 32 -2.67 10.43 -6.77
CA GLU A 32 -1.28 9.97 -6.62
C GLU A 32 -0.90 9.78 -5.15
N ASN A 33 -1.23 10.75 -4.29
CA ASN A 33 -0.97 10.65 -2.85
C ASN A 33 -1.73 9.50 -2.17
N ALA A 34 -2.97 9.23 -2.61
CA ALA A 34 -3.77 8.14 -2.07
C ALA A 34 -3.22 6.78 -2.52
N GLU A 35 -2.80 6.66 -3.79
CA GLU A 35 -2.10 5.49 -4.31
C GLU A 35 -0.80 5.23 -3.53
N GLN A 36 0.01 6.27 -3.34
CA GLN A 36 1.27 6.15 -2.61
C GLN A 36 1.05 5.75 -1.15
N MET A 37 0.10 6.38 -0.45
CA MET A 37 -0.24 6.02 0.92
C MET A 37 -0.70 4.55 1.02
N ALA A 38 -1.49 4.07 0.07
CA ALA A 38 -1.93 2.68 0.04
C ALA A 38 -0.75 1.71 -0.12
N VAL A 39 0.18 2.04 -1.03
CA VAL A 39 1.42 1.28 -1.24
C VAL A 39 2.27 1.27 0.03
N ASP A 40 2.45 2.41 0.68
CA ASP A 40 3.29 2.54 1.89
C ASP A 40 2.72 1.74 3.06
N VAL A 41 1.41 1.86 3.31
CA VAL A 41 0.73 1.10 4.37
C VAL A 41 0.83 -0.40 4.09
N PHE A 42 0.58 -0.82 2.85
CA PHE A 42 0.72 -2.23 2.47
C PHE A 42 2.14 -2.74 2.70
N GLN A 43 3.15 -2.00 2.21
CA GLN A 43 4.55 -2.39 2.33
C GLN A 43 5.02 -2.43 3.79
N TRP A 44 4.56 -1.48 4.62
CA TRP A 44 4.84 -1.46 6.05
C TRP A 44 4.38 -2.74 6.74
N PHE A 45 3.10 -3.09 6.60
CA PHE A 45 2.53 -4.29 7.23
C PHE A 45 3.02 -5.59 6.61
N LYS A 46 3.48 -5.57 5.35
CA LYS A 46 4.19 -6.70 4.73
C LYS A 46 5.52 -6.99 5.41
N THR A 47 6.24 -5.95 5.84
CA THR A 47 7.52 -6.10 6.55
C THR A 47 7.36 -6.33 8.06
N HIS A 48 6.25 -5.89 8.66
CA HIS A 48 6.00 -5.96 10.11
C HIS A 48 4.81 -6.87 10.43
N ILE A 49 4.90 -8.15 10.05
CA ILE A 49 3.80 -9.13 10.14
C ILE A 49 3.29 -9.30 11.58
N SER A 50 4.18 -9.33 12.58
CA SER A 50 3.77 -9.43 14.00
C SER A 50 2.92 -8.25 14.47
N GLN A 51 3.09 -7.07 13.87
CA GLN A 51 2.30 -5.88 14.18
C GLN A 51 0.99 -5.83 13.40
N LYS A 52 0.85 -6.67 12.36
CA LYS A 52 -0.39 -6.81 11.59
C LYS A 52 -1.45 -7.59 12.39
N GLU A 53 -1.02 -8.61 13.12
CA GLU A 53 -1.88 -9.49 13.93
C GLU A 53 -2.47 -8.75 15.14
N ASP A 54 -1.65 -7.96 15.84
CA ASP A 54 -2.05 -7.14 17.00
C ASP A 54 -3.22 -6.18 16.70
N TYR A 55 -3.36 -5.75 15.45
CA TYR A 55 -4.34 -4.74 15.03
C TYR A 55 -5.44 -5.27 14.12
N GLY A 56 -5.49 -6.60 13.91
CA GLY A 56 -6.50 -7.26 13.08
C GLY A 56 -6.52 -6.76 11.64
N PHE A 57 -5.43 -6.14 11.18
CA PHE A 57 -5.40 -5.40 9.92
C PHE A 57 -5.02 -6.34 8.78
N THR A 58 -6.00 -7.07 8.26
CA THR A 58 -5.82 -7.86 7.04
C THR A 58 -6.10 -6.99 5.82
N LEU A 59 -5.18 -6.05 5.52
CA LEU A 59 -4.95 -5.76 4.10
C LEU A 59 -4.65 -7.13 3.49
N GLY A 60 -5.61 -7.66 2.73
CA GLY A 60 -5.40 -8.87 1.96
C GLY A 60 -4.15 -8.68 1.10
N ASP A 61 -3.70 -9.71 0.40
CA ASP A 61 -2.60 -9.60 -0.56
C ASP A 61 -2.99 -8.77 -1.81
N VAL A 62 -3.78 -7.71 -1.60
CA VAL A 62 -4.25 -6.72 -2.53
C VAL A 62 -3.01 -5.92 -2.94
N GLN A 63 -2.32 -6.46 -3.93
CA GLN A 63 -1.33 -5.72 -4.69
C GLN A 63 -1.97 -4.36 -5.01
N CYS A 64 -1.36 -3.25 -4.60
CA CYS A 64 -1.89 -1.91 -4.87
C CYS A 64 -1.69 -1.52 -6.35
N ARG A 65 -2.15 -2.38 -7.27
CA ARG A 65 -2.21 -2.13 -8.71
C ARG A 65 -3.51 -1.40 -9.03
N TRP A 66 -3.54 -0.70 -10.16
CA TRP A 66 -4.67 0.15 -10.54
C TRP A 66 -6.06 -0.52 -10.48
N LEU A 67 -6.16 -1.82 -10.81
CA LEU A 67 -7.42 -2.60 -10.73
C LEU A 67 -7.88 -2.91 -9.30
N THR A 68 -6.93 -2.95 -8.37
CA THR A 68 -7.12 -3.37 -6.98
C THR A 68 -6.90 -2.21 -6.01
N LEU A 69 -6.63 -1.01 -6.52
CA LEU A 69 -6.42 0.19 -5.72
C LEU A 69 -7.69 0.61 -4.99
N ILE A 70 -8.85 0.56 -5.66
CA ILE A 70 -10.14 0.90 -5.04
C ILE A 70 -10.41 0.03 -3.80
N PRO A 71 -10.42 -1.32 -3.87
CA PRO A 71 -10.66 -2.13 -2.69
C PRO A 71 -9.58 -1.98 -1.61
N ALA A 72 -8.32 -1.69 -1.99
CA ALA A 72 -7.27 -1.37 -1.02
C ALA A 72 -7.56 -0.07 -0.24
N LEU A 73 -7.97 0.98 -0.95
CA LEU A 73 -8.33 2.27 -0.36
C LEU A 73 -9.57 2.16 0.53
N GLU A 74 -10.57 1.36 0.14
CA GLU A 74 -11.74 1.09 0.97
C GLU A 74 -11.37 0.39 2.28
N GLN A 75 -10.46 -0.59 2.24
CA GLN A 75 -9.97 -1.25 3.45
C GLN A 75 -9.21 -0.28 4.36
N ILE A 76 -8.37 0.59 3.80
CA ILE A 76 -7.67 1.63 4.56
C ILE A 76 -8.67 2.60 5.20
N ASN A 77 -9.69 3.02 4.45
CA ASN A 77 -10.72 3.93 4.95
C ASN A 77 -11.52 3.30 6.11
N ASN A 78 -11.91 2.04 5.96
CA ASN A 78 -12.64 1.28 7.00
C ASN A 78 -11.84 1.18 8.31
N HIS A 79 -10.51 1.06 8.22
CA HIS A 79 -9.62 0.97 9.38
C HIS A 79 -8.90 2.28 9.73
N TRP A 80 -9.32 3.42 9.14
CA TRP A 80 -8.59 4.68 9.25
C TRP A 80 -8.35 5.14 10.69
N LYS A 81 -9.34 4.92 11.58
CA LYS A 81 -9.21 5.23 13.01
C LYS A 81 -8.11 4.40 13.68
N ALA A 82 -8.03 3.11 13.37
CA ALA A 82 -7.03 2.21 13.92
C ALA A 82 -5.62 2.55 13.37
N LEU A 83 -5.52 2.79 12.06
CA LEU A 83 -4.26 3.18 11.42
C LEU A 83 -3.70 4.47 12.00
N ARG A 84 -4.55 5.50 12.19
CA ARG A 84 -4.12 6.75 12.84
C ARG A 84 -3.59 6.53 14.25
N LYS A 85 -4.32 5.76 15.07
CA LYS A 85 -3.87 5.45 16.43
C LYS A 85 -2.53 4.71 16.42
N TYR A 86 -2.38 3.72 15.55
CA TYR A 86 -1.16 2.94 15.42
C TYR A 86 0.04 3.82 15.03
N PHE A 87 -0.05 4.56 13.92
CA PHE A 87 1.09 5.33 13.41
C PHE A 87 1.40 6.59 14.24
N LEU A 88 0.39 7.25 14.83
CA LEU A 88 0.60 8.52 15.55
C LEU A 88 0.86 8.33 17.05
N THR A 89 0.36 7.26 17.65
CA THR A 89 0.42 7.06 19.10
C THR A 89 1.24 5.83 19.46
N ASP A 90 0.83 4.65 18.98
CA ASP A 90 1.37 3.38 19.49
C ASP A 90 2.80 3.14 18.99
N LEU A 91 3.08 3.42 17.72
CA LEU A 91 4.40 3.26 17.11
C LEU A 91 5.47 4.18 17.74
N PRO A 92 5.24 5.50 17.90
CA PRO A 92 6.17 6.36 18.62
C PRO A 92 6.36 5.97 20.10
N GLN A 93 5.31 5.52 20.78
CA GLN A 93 5.40 5.10 22.19
C GLN A 93 6.23 3.83 22.35
N ARG A 94 6.10 2.84 21.46
CA ARG A 94 6.99 1.65 21.44
C ARG A 94 8.46 2.07 21.32
N SER A 95 8.78 2.97 20.38
CA SER A 95 10.17 3.42 20.18
C SER A 95 10.78 4.08 21.43
N LYS A 96 10.01 4.89 22.16
CA LYS A 96 10.47 5.51 23.42
C LYS A 96 10.68 4.47 24.52
N THR A 97 9.78 3.49 24.59
CA THR A 97 9.82 2.42 25.58
C THR A 97 11.08 1.56 25.38
N ASP A 98 11.37 1.16 24.15
CA ASP A 98 12.57 0.38 23.79
C ASP A 98 13.88 1.12 24.12
N LEU A 99 13.93 2.43 23.85
CA LEU A 99 15.06 3.28 24.22
C LEU A 99 15.25 3.34 25.74
N THR A 100 14.15 3.43 26.49
CA THR A 100 14.19 3.50 27.95
C THR A 100 14.69 2.18 28.54
N TYR A 101 14.23 1.04 28.02
CA TYR A 101 14.72 -0.29 28.42
C TYR A 101 16.20 -0.50 28.07
N ALA A 102 16.66 -0.05 26.91
CA ALA A 102 18.05 -0.14 26.52
C ALA A 102 18.96 0.71 27.43
N GLN A 103 18.52 1.91 27.81
CA GLN A 103 19.24 2.78 28.75
C GLN A 103 19.31 2.18 30.15
N LEU A 104 18.21 1.62 30.66
CA LEU A 104 18.18 0.95 31.95
C LEU A 104 19.15 -0.23 32.00
N LYS A 105 19.16 -1.07 30.96
CA LYS A 105 20.05 -2.23 30.85
C LYS A 105 21.53 -1.86 30.81
N ASN A 106 21.87 -0.69 30.26
CA ASN A 106 23.24 -0.19 30.20
C ASN A 106 23.70 0.44 31.54
N ASN A 107 22.78 0.92 32.38
CA ASN A 107 23.09 1.47 33.72
C ASN A 107 23.16 0.41 34.83
N THR A 108 22.75 -0.83 34.55
CA THR A 108 22.82 -1.95 35.53
C THR A 108 24.05 -2.86 35.34
N ARG A 109 25.03 -2.44 34.54
CA ARG A 109 26.36 -3.06 34.40
C ARG A 109 27.41 -2.17 35.01
#